data_AF-A0A948SGY6-F1
#
_entry.id   AF-A0A948SGY6-F1
#
_cell.length_a   1.000
_cell.length_b   1.000
_cell.length_c   1.000
_cell.angle_alpha   90.00
_cell.angle_beta   90.00
_cell.angle_gamma   90.00
#
_symmetry.space_group_name_H-M   'P 1'
#
loop_
_entity.id
_entity.type
_entity.pdbx_description
1 polymer ?
#
loop_
_entity_poly.entity_id
_entity_poly.type
_entity_poly.pdbx_seq_one_letter_code
_entity_poly.pdbx_strand_id
1 'polypeptide(L)' 'MPVTVVTDTTHYMPRDLVDAYGIELVSLYVKDG' A
#
# COMPACT_ATOMS: atom_id res chain seq x y z
N MET A 1 -11.82 -15.83 11.58
CA MET A 1 -10.62 -15.03 11.91
C MET A 1 -10.52 -13.90 10.89
N PRO A 2 -10.34 -12.64 11.31
CA PRO A 2 -10.11 -11.55 10.37
C PRO A 2 -8.73 -11.67 9.72
N VAL A 3 -8.62 -11.23 8.46
CA VAL A 3 -7.36 -11.22 7.68
C VAL A 3 -7.11 -9.78 7.23
N THR A 4 -5.87 -9.32 7.35
CA THR A 4 -5.43 -8.01 6.84
C THR A 4 -4.79 -8.17 5.47
N VAL A 5 -5.08 -7.24 4.56
CA VAL A 5 -4.45 -7.15 3.24
C VAL A 5 -3.36 -6.09 3.27
N VAL A 6 -2.18 -6.45 2.78
CA VAL A 6 -1.01 -5.58 2.70
C VAL A 6 -0.43 -5.62 1.29
N THR A 7 0.03 -4.48 0.78
CA THR A 7 0.78 -4.39 -0.48
C THR A 7 1.86 -3.32 -0.38
N ASP A 8 2.63 -3.12 -1.45
CA ASP A 8 3.66 -2.09 -1.51
C ASP A 8 3.27 -0.90 -2.39
N THR A 9 4.03 0.19 -2.28
CA THR A 9 3.76 1.43 -3.03
C THR A 9 3.97 1.31 -4.55
N THR A 10 4.60 0.24 -5.05
CA THR A 10 4.81 0.03 -6.50
C THR A 10 3.62 -0.58 -7.21
N HIS A 11 2.59 -0.99 -6.48
CA HIS A 11 1.31 -1.37 -7.07
C HIS A 11 0.54 -0.14 -7.61
N TYR A 12 0.91 1.09 -7.21
CA TYR A 12 0.30 2.35 -7.65
C TYR A 12 -1.24 2.38 -7.54
N MET A 13 -1.80 1.77 -6.47
CA MET A 13 -3.24 1.75 -6.24
C MET A 13 -3.79 3.16 -5.94
N PRO A 14 -4.99 3.52 -6.45
CA PRO A 14 -5.66 4.76 -6.07
C PRO A 14 -5.82 4.91 -4.55
N ARG A 15 -5.53 6.11 -4.03
CA ARG A 15 -5.47 6.36 -2.60
C ARG A 15 -6.82 6.19 -1.90
N ASP A 16 -7.89 6.60 -2.58
CA ASP A 16 -9.28 6.44 -2.13
C ASP A 16 -9.66 4.98 -1.91
N LEU A 17 -9.19 4.06 -2.77
CA LEU A 17 -9.42 2.62 -2.59
C LEU A 17 -8.63 2.07 -1.40
N VAL A 18 -7.37 2.46 -1.25
CA VAL A 18 -6.54 2.04 -0.10
C VAL A 18 -7.20 2.42 1.22
N ASP A 19 -7.63 3.68 1.33
CA ASP A 19 -8.26 4.21 2.55
C ASP A 19 -9.65 3.56 2.78
N ALA A 20 -10.46 3.35 1.73
CA ALA A 20 -11.79 2.75 1.85
C ALA A 20 -11.78 1.29 2.27
N TYR A 21 -10.74 0.53 1.87
CA TYR A 21 -10.62 -0.90 2.17
C TYR A 21 -9.66 -1.22 3.33
N GLY A 22 -9.03 -0.20 3.93
CA GLY A 22 -8.07 -0.40 5.03
C GLY A 22 -6.87 -1.24 4.61
N ILE A 23 -6.35 -1.03 3.39
CA ILE A 23 -5.19 -1.77 2.88
C ILE A 23 -3.92 -1.15 3.47
N GLU A 24 -3.09 -1.98 4.09
CA GLU A 24 -1.81 -1.53 4.62
C GLU A 24 -0.78 -1.38 3.48
N LEU A 25 -0.05 -0.26 3.45
CA LEU A 25 0.96 0.02 2.43
C LEU A 25 2.37 0.02 3.01
N VAL A 26 3.27 -0.74 2.38
CA VAL A 26 4.70 -0.70 2.65
C VAL A 26 5.39 0.18 1.60
N SER A 27 6.11 1.21 2.06
CA SER A 27 6.79 2.14 1.16
C SER A 27 8.13 1.60 0.69
N LEU A 28 8.35 1.62 -0.62
CA LEU A 28 9.69 1.52 -1.20
C LEU A 28 10.32 2.91 -1.29
N TYR A 29 11.63 2.96 -1.13
CA TYR A 29 12.41 4.19 -1.18
C TYR A 29 13.34 4.17 -2.38
N VAL A 30 13.53 5.33 -3.00
CA VAL A 30 14.52 5.53 -4.05
C VAL A 30 15.76 6.16 -3.41
N LYS A 31 16.93 5.57 -3.65
CA LYS A 31 18.21 6.20 -3.33
C LYS A 31 18.73 6.88 -4.59
N ASP A 32 18.72 8.19 -4.61
CA ASP A 32 19.39 8.96 -5.66
C ASP A 32 20.91 8.84 -5.49
N GLY A 33 21.60 8.64 -6.62
CA GLY A 33 23.04 8.38 -6.71
C GLY A 33 23.90 9.56 -6.30
#